data_AF-Q9I3Y5-F1
#
_entry.id   AF-Q9I3Y5-F1
#
_cell.length_a   1.000
_cell.length_b   1.000
_cell.length_c   1.000
_cell.angle_alpha   90.00
_cell.angle_beta   90.00
_cell.angle_gamma   90.00
#
_symmetry.space_group_name_H-M   'P 1'
#
loop_
_entity.id
_entity.type
_entity.pdbx_description
1 polymer ?
#
loop_
_entity_poly.entity_id
_entity_poly.type
_entity_poly.pdbx_seq_one_letter_code
_entity_poly.pdbx_strand_id
1 'polypeptide(L)'
;MEEVRQWEAARWTAGNGMCTIMRKTATVSNILPNPTERPSVLEHVSGNVRRLRLQAGLSQEALARAASVSRRMLVGIESGDVNVSLSTLDRIAAALGVLFPDLVQAPATDRSRINAVAWVGHHPESRATLLASAPARREVELWAWSLGPGERYVSEPDAAGWREIVLVIEGRLRLELADGERRIEAGDFHAFASDQPYAYVNDGDGDEVVRFTRNVVS
;
A
#
# COMPACT_ATOMS: atom_id res chain seq x y z
N MET A 1 -35.32 16.11 -8.28
CA MET A 1 -35.88 15.59 -9.53
C MET A 1 -34.72 15.09 -10.36
N GLU A 2 -34.42 13.80 -10.27
CA GLU A 2 -34.08 12.87 -11.36
C GLU A 2 -33.77 11.51 -10.68
N GLU A 3 -34.25 10.43 -11.28
CA GLU A 3 -34.75 9.24 -10.58
C GLU A 3 -33.71 8.34 -9.91
N VAL A 4 -33.95 8.05 -8.64
CA VAL A 4 -33.47 6.83 -7.96
C VAL A 4 -34.51 5.75 -8.23
N ARG A 5 -34.20 4.75 -9.07
CA ARG A 5 -34.98 3.50 -9.16
C ARG A 5 -34.10 2.26 -9.07
N GLN A 6 -34.65 1.33 -8.30
CA GLN A 6 -34.06 0.15 -7.69
C GLN A 6 -33.61 -0.89 -8.72
N TRP A 7 -32.58 -1.64 -8.31
CA TRP A 7 -32.13 -2.85 -8.94
C TRP A 7 -33.09 -3.99 -8.60
N GLU A 8 -33.81 -4.53 -9.58
CA GLU A 8 -34.56 -5.77 -9.41
C GLU A 8 -33.63 -6.98 -9.62
N ALA A 9 -33.77 -7.94 -8.70
CA ALA A 9 -33.02 -9.20 -8.68
C ALA A 9 -33.40 -10.08 -9.89
N ALA A 10 -32.61 -10.00 -10.97
CA ALA A 10 -32.71 -10.91 -12.10
C ALA A 10 -32.17 -12.29 -11.70
N ARG A 11 -33.11 -13.21 -11.46
CA ARG A 11 -32.88 -14.65 -11.29
C ARG A 11 -32.16 -15.20 -12.53
N TRP A 12 -30.99 -15.80 -12.31
CA TRP A 12 -30.21 -16.49 -13.32
C TRP A 12 -30.90 -17.81 -13.70
N THR A 13 -31.36 -17.92 -14.95
CA THR A 13 -31.63 -19.22 -15.58
C THR A 13 -30.68 -19.39 -16.77
N ALA A 14 -29.88 -20.45 -16.69
CA ALA A 14 -28.89 -20.85 -17.68
C ALA A 14 -29.52 -21.05 -19.07
N GLY A 15 -29.15 -20.18 -20.01
CA GLY A 15 -29.47 -20.31 -21.43
C GLY A 15 -28.22 -19.97 -22.22
N ASN A 16 -27.78 -20.92 -23.06
CA ASN A 16 -26.61 -20.85 -23.91
C ASN A 16 -26.59 -19.58 -24.79
N GLY A 17 -25.94 -18.53 -24.28
CA GLY A 17 -25.54 -17.37 -25.06
C GLY A 17 -24.04 -17.22 -24.93
N MET A 18 -23.31 -17.41 -26.03
CA MET A 18 -21.90 -17.04 -26.12
C MET A 18 -21.76 -15.57 -25.72
N CYS A 19 -21.32 -15.32 -24.49
CA CYS A 19 -20.96 -14.00 -24.02
C CYS A 19 -19.59 -13.69 -24.62
N THR A 20 -19.59 -13.06 -25.80
CA THR A 20 -18.40 -12.43 -26.33
C THR A 20 -18.06 -11.25 -25.42
N ILE A 21 -17.14 -11.45 -24.48
CA ILE A 21 -16.56 -10.36 -23.70
C ILE A 21 -15.78 -9.49 -24.69
N MET A 22 -16.39 -8.38 -25.11
CA MET A 22 -15.69 -7.37 -25.90
C MET A 22 -14.58 -6.78 -25.03
N ARG A 23 -13.33 -7.20 -25.28
CA ARG A 23 -12.13 -6.53 -24.76
C ARG A 23 -11.98 -5.20 -25.48
N LYS A 24 -12.62 -4.16 -24.97
CA LYS A 24 -12.24 -2.80 -25.36
C LYS A 24 -10.96 -2.49 -24.60
N THR A 25 -9.82 -2.49 -25.29
CA THR A 25 -8.56 -1.96 -24.78
C THR A 25 -8.73 -0.45 -24.60
N ALA A 26 -9.39 -0.04 -23.53
CA ALA A 26 -9.36 1.34 -23.11
C ALA A 26 -7.99 1.55 -22.46
N THR A 27 -7.20 2.47 -23.02
CA THR A 27 -6.06 3.05 -22.30
C THR A 27 -6.61 3.56 -20.97
N VAL A 28 -6.28 2.88 -19.88
CA VAL A 28 -6.61 3.35 -18.54
C VAL A 28 -5.88 4.68 -18.40
N SER A 29 -6.61 5.78 -18.25
CA SER A 29 -6.00 7.07 -17.95
C SER A 29 -5.15 6.89 -16.69
N ASN A 30 -3.84 7.14 -16.78
CA ASN A 30 -2.89 6.93 -15.69
C ASN A 30 -3.43 7.55 -14.38
N ILE A 31 -3.84 6.69 -13.44
CA ILE A 31 -4.08 7.06 -12.03
C ILE A 31 -2.72 7.16 -11.31
N LEU A 32 -1.67 6.64 -11.93
CA LEU A 32 -0.33 6.53 -11.34
C LEU A 32 0.51 7.78 -11.64
N PRO A 33 1.26 8.31 -10.64
CA PRO A 33 2.15 9.45 -10.81
C PRO A 33 3.18 9.26 -11.94
N ASN A 34 3.56 10.36 -12.59
CA ASN A 34 4.56 10.40 -13.67
C ASN A 34 5.95 9.95 -13.16
N PRO A 35 6.67 9.02 -13.82
CA PRO A 35 7.96 8.50 -13.34
C PRO A 35 9.12 9.50 -13.24
N THR A 36 9.06 10.65 -13.93
CA THR A 36 10.25 11.50 -14.18
C THR A 36 10.73 12.39 -13.04
N GLU A 37 9.97 12.57 -11.95
CA GLU A 37 10.45 13.24 -10.74
C GLU A 37 10.92 12.18 -9.74
N ARG A 38 12.14 12.33 -9.17
CA ARG A 38 12.54 11.55 -7.99
C ARG A 38 11.59 11.96 -6.86
N PRO A 39 10.63 11.10 -6.46
CA PRO A 39 9.67 11.52 -5.46
C PRO A 39 10.38 11.74 -4.13
N SER A 40 9.95 12.73 -3.37
CA SER A 40 10.33 12.86 -1.97
C SER A 40 9.72 11.68 -1.20
N VAL A 41 10.56 10.74 -0.77
CA VAL A 41 10.12 9.53 -0.08
C VAL A 41 9.95 9.83 1.39
N LEU A 42 8.81 9.45 1.98
CA LEU A 42 8.48 9.68 3.39
C LEU A 42 8.64 11.16 3.82
N GLU A 43 8.34 12.09 2.90
CA GLU A 43 8.59 13.53 3.02
C GLU A 43 8.17 14.14 4.37
N HIS A 44 7.03 13.70 4.90
CA HIS A 44 6.44 14.28 6.11
C HIS A 44 6.67 13.46 7.38
N VAL A 45 7.27 12.27 7.27
CA VAL A 45 7.38 11.33 8.40
C VAL A 45 8.17 11.92 9.57
N SER A 46 9.33 12.52 9.30
CA SER A 46 10.18 13.07 10.36
C SER A 46 9.45 14.13 11.20
N GLY A 47 8.78 15.07 10.54
CA GLY A 47 7.99 16.12 11.16
C GLY A 47 6.74 15.58 11.86
N ASN A 48 6.01 14.66 11.23
CA ASN A 48 4.77 14.09 11.78
C ASN A 48 5.03 13.23 13.01
N VAL A 49 6.02 12.33 12.97
CA VAL A 49 6.39 11.49 14.11
C VAL A 49 6.77 12.37 15.30
N ARG A 50 7.62 13.39 15.09
CA ARG A 50 8.00 14.33 16.15
C ARG A 50 6.81 15.08 16.72
N ARG A 51 5.96 15.63 15.85
CA ARG A 51 4.77 16.40 16.25
C ARG A 51 3.80 15.54 17.07
N LEU A 52 3.44 14.37 16.57
CA LEU A 52 2.50 13.45 17.22
C LEU A 52 3.05 12.93 18.54
N ARG A 53 4.34 12.59 18.60
CA ARG A 53 5.01 12.20 19.84
C ARG A 53 4.93 13.28 20.91
N LEU A 54 5.20 14.54 20.54
CA LEU A 54 5.12 15.66 21.47
C LEU A 54 3.69 15.94 21.92
N GLN A 55 2.70 15.80 21.03
CA GLN A 55 1.28 15.90 21.37
C GLN A 55 0.84 14.81 22.36
N ALA A 56 1.40 13.61 22.25
CA ALA A 56 1.18 12.51 23.20
C ALA A 56 1.98 12.64 24.51
N GLY A 57 2.83 13.67 24.66
CA GLY A 57 3.66 13.85 25.85
C GLY A 57 4.77 12.81 26.03
N LEU A 58 5.16 12.11 24.96
CA LEU A 58 6.13 11.02 25.03
C LEU A 58 7.57 11.53 24.80
N SER A 59 8.52 10.99 25.56
CA SER A 59 9.94 11.13 25.23
C SER A 59 10.32 10.21 24.06
N GLN A 60 11.45 10.48 23.40
CA GLN A 60 11.97 9.56 22.38
C GLN A 60 12.19 8.15 22.93
N GLU A 61 12.69 8.05 24.16
CA GLU A 61 12.88 6.75 24.84
C GLU A 61 11.55 6.02 25.07
N ALA A 62 10.50 6.74 25.48
CA ALA A 62 9.19 6.16 25.73
C ALA A 62 8.53 5.66 24.45
N LEU A 63 8.55 6.45 23.37
CA LEU A 63 8.00 6.04 22.07
C LEU A 63 8.81 4.89 21.47
N ALA A 64 10.14 4.94 21.54
CA ALA A 64 11.00 3.88 20.99
C ALA A 64 10.69 2.53 21.65
N ARG A 65 10.55 2.51 22.98
CA ARG A 65 10.16 1.31 23.73
C ARG A 65 8.77 0.82 23.35
N ALA A 66 7.78 1.72 23.27
CA ALA A 66 6.41 1.37 22.91
C ALA A 66 6.30 0.80 21.49
N ALA A 67 7.05 1.35 20.53
CA ALA A 67 7.11 0.89 19.15
C ALA A 67 8.07 -0.31 18.92
N SER A 68 8.76 -0.78 19.97
CA SER A 68 9.78 -1.83 19.88
C SER A 68 10.88 -1.52 18.85
N VAL A 69 11.40 -0.29 18.89
CA VAL A 69 12.55 0.18 18.09
C VAL A 69 13.64 0.71 19.00
N SER A 70 14.86 0.82 18.49
CA SER A 70 15.93 1.48 19.26
C SER A 70 15.68 2.99 19.33
N ARG A 71 16.08 3.63 20.44
CA ARG A 71 16.07 5.09 20.54
C ARG A 71 16.88 5.75 19.41
N ARG A 72 18.03 5.16 19.02
CA ARG A 72 18.85 5.65 17.90
C ARG A 72 18.07 5.65 16.59
N MET A 73 17.29 4.61 16.32
CA MET A 73 16.42 4.55 15.14
C MET A 73 15.35 5.64 15.19
N LEU A 74 14.67 5.83 16.34
CA LEU A 74 13.66 6.89 16.46
C LEU A 74 14.24 8.29 16.26
N VAL A 75 15.42 8.58 16.83
CA VAL A 75 16.14 9.84 16.57
C VAL A 75 16.41 10.01 15.08
N GLY A 76 16.89 8.96 14.41
CA GLY A 76 17.13 8.98 12.97
C GLY A 76 15.86 9.25 12.16
N ILE A 77 14.72 8.67 12.55
CA ILE A 77 13.42 8.90 11.91
C ILE A 77 13.00 10.37 12.06
N GLU A 78 13.07 10.94 13.26
CA GLU A 78 12.70 12.33 13.51
C GLU A 78 13.63 13.35 12.82
N SER A 79 14.85 12.95 12.46
CA SER A 79 15.77 13.76 11.67
C SER A 79 15.64 13.56 10.15
N GLY A 80 14.98 12.49 9.70
CA GLY A 80 14.92 12.10 8.28
C GLY A 80 16.17 11.38 7.77
N ASP A 81 17.03 10.90 8.67
CA ASP A 81 18.36 10.36 8.35
C ASP A 81 18.38 8.83 8.18
N VAL A 82 17.23 8.16 8.26
CA VAL A 82 17.14 6.70 8.16
C VAL A 82 16.04 6.26 7.20
N ASN A 83 16.35 5.21 6.45
CA ASN A 83 15.33 4.47 5.72
C ASN A 83 14.59 3.55 6.71
N VAL A 84 13.27 3.69 6.82
CA VAL A 84 12.41 2.98 7.77
C VAL A 84 11.41 2.11 7.01
N SER A 85 11.20 0.88 7.48
CA SER A 85 10.22 -0.03 6.86
C SER A 85 8.79 0.44 7.10
N LEU A 86 7.88 0.07 6.20
CA LEU A 86 6.44 0.32 6.39
C LEU A 86 5.94 -0.32 7.70
N SER A 87 6.33 -1.57 7.97
CA SER A 87 6.02 -2.27 9.22
C SER A 87 6.50 -1.54 10.48
N THR A 88 7.64 -0.85 10.42
CA THR A 88 8.14 -0.05 11.54
C THR A 88 7.32 1.23 11.72
N LEU A 89 6.87 1.85 10.63
CA LEU A 89 5.94 2.98 10.69
C LEU A 89 4.57 2.55 11.26
N ASP A 90 4.06 1.38 10.91
CA ASP A 90 2.83 0.83 11.50
C ASP A 90 2.96 0.65 13.02
N ARG A 91 4.09 0.11 13.49
CA ARG A 91 4.36 -0.01 14.93
C ARG A 91 4.45 1.35 15.64
N ILE A 92 5.04 2.35 14.98
CA ILE A 92 5.09 3.72 15.52
C ILE A 92 3.70 4.35 15.56
N ALA A 93 2.89 4.17 14.51
CA ALA A 93 1.51 4.67 14.46
C ALA A 93 0.67 4.05 15.58
N ALA A 94 0.75 2.73 15.74
CA ALA A 94 0.09 2.01 16.82
C ALA A 94 0.54 2.50 18.22
N ALA A 95 1.84 2.71 18.43
CA ALA A 95 2.37 3.23 19.70
C ALA A 95 1.94 4.66 20.01
N LEU A 96 1.64 5.46 18.98
CA LEU A 96 1.10 6.81 19.09
C LEU A 96 -0.43 6.86 19.15
N GLY A 97 -1.12 5.73 18.91
CA GLY A 97 -2.58 5.67 18.85
C GLY A 97 -3.17 6.38 17.63
N VAL A 98 -2.44 6.41 16.51
CA VAL A 98 -2.84 7.04 15.24
C VAL A 98 -2.85 6.01 14.10
N LEU A 99 -3.32 6.42 12.93
CA LEU A 99 -3.32 5.59 11.72
C LEU A 99 -2.03 5.81 10.91
N PHE A 100 -1.64 4.85 10.08
CA PHE A 100 -0.44 4.97 9.24
C PHE A 100 -0.40 6.27 8.43
N PRO A 101 -1.51 6.74 7.81
CA PRO A 101 -1.45 7.96 7.04
C PRO A 101 -1.20 9.22 7.86
N ASP A 102 -1.48 9.24 9.17
CA ASP A 102 -1.12 10.37 10.05
C ASP A 102 0.40 10.61 10.10
N LEU A 103 1.19 9.56 9.81
CA LEU A 103 2.64 9.66 9.76
C LEU A 103 3.15 10.13 8.40
N VAL A 104 2.59 9.63 7.29
CA VAL A 104 3.20 9.82 5.96
C VAL A 104 2.64 11.01 5.16
N GLN A 105 1.40 11.44 5.43
CA GLN A 105 0.76 12.49 4.63
C GLN A 105 1.17 13.91 5.06
N ALA A 106 0.99 14.89 4.17
CA ALA A 106 1.14 16.28 4.56
C ALA A 106 0.12 16.67 5.66
N PRO A 107 0.49 17.50 6.64
CA PRO A 107 -0.46 17.95 7.65
C PRO A 107 -1.74 18.54 7.02
N ALA A 108 -2.90 18.18 7.56
CA ALA A 108 -4.23 18.60 7.08
C ALA A 108 -4.66 18.10 5.68
N THR A 109 -3.97 17.11 5.11
CA THR A 109 -4.40 16.43 3.87
C THR A 109 -5.68 15.62 4.06
N ASP A 110 -6.56 15.68 3.06
CA ASP A 110 -7.75 14.82 2.96
C ASP A 110 -7.35 13.37 2.66
N ARG A 111 -7.86 12.44 3.47
CA ARG A 111 -7.63 11.00 3.34
C ARG A 111 -8.12 10.43 2.00
N SER A 112 -9.03 11.11 1.31
CA SER A 112 -9.46 10.72 -0.04
C SER A 112 -8.39 10.89 -1.12
N ARG A 113 -7.33 11.70 -0.86
CA ARG A 113 -6.30 12.04 -1.85
C ARG A 113 -4.96 12.38 -1.19
N ILE A 114 -4.22 11.36 -0.78
CA ILE A 114 -2.97 11.45 -0.02
C ILE A 114 -1.75 11.64 -0.95
N ASN A 115 -1.52 10.70 -1.86
CA ASN A 115 -0.38 10.69 -2.81
C ASN A 115 1.01 10.79 -2.15
N ALA A 116 1.26 10.02 -1.09
CA ALA A 116 2.56 9.99 -0.41
C ALA A 116 3.38 8.78 -0.86
N VAL A 117 4.59 9.01 -1.41
CA VAL A 117 5.52 7.91 -1.72
C VAL A 117 6.17 7.44 -0.41
N ALA A 118 5.88 6.21 -0.02
CA ALA A 118 6.34 5.66 1.26
C ALA A 118 7.45 4.61 1.12
N TRP A 119 7.70 4.12 -0.10
CA TRP A 119 8.78 3.18 -0.38
C TRP A 119 9.31 3.38 -1.80
N VAL A 120 10.62 3.16 -1.98
CA VAL A 120 11.30 3.07 -3.27
C VAL A 120 12.24 1.88 -3.29
N GLY A 121 12.34 1.22 -4.44
CA GLY A 121 13.25 0.11 -4.67
C GLY A 121 14.60 0.55 -5.25
N HIS A 122 15.41 -0.41 -5.68
CA HIS A 122 16.68 -0.16 -6.36
C HIS A 122 16.50 0.29 -7.82
N HIS A 123 15.49 -0.25 -8.50
CA HIS A 123 15.10 0.12 -9.85
C HIS A 123 14.36 1.47 -9.82
N PRO A 124 14.65 2.42 -10.74
CA PRO A 124 14.08 3.77 -10.70
C PRO A 124 12.55 3.84 -10.76
N GLU A 125 11.91 2.84 -11.37
CA GLU A 125 10.45 2.72 -11.44
C GLU A 125 9.84 1.97 -10.26
N SER A 126 10.63 1.40 -9.35
CA SER A 126 10.10 0.69 -8.18
C SER A 126 9.69 1.66 -7.08
N ARG A 127 8.40 1.70 -6.76
CA ARG A 127 7.87 2.54 -5.67
C ARG A 127 6.53 2.04 -5.14
N ALA A 128 6.23 2.43 -3.91
CA ALA A 128 4.91 2.28 -3.30
C ALA A 128 4.39 3.65 -2.87
N THR A 129 3.22 4.01 -3.35
CA THR A 129 2.55 5.28 -3.08
C THR A 129 1.23 5.01 -2.38
N LEU A 130 1.05 5.57 -1.18
CA LEU A 130 -0.26 5.61 -0.54
C LEU A 130 -1.13 6.65 -1.26
N LEU A 131 -2.20 6.18 -1.90
CA LEU A 131 -3.10 7.03 -2.69
C LEU A 131 -4.22 7.62 -1.83
N ALA A 132 -4.86 6.78 -1.00
CA ALA A 132 -5.99 7.16 -0.16
C ALA A 132 -6.11 6.22 1.04
N SER A 133 -6.83 6.65 2.07
CA SER A 133 -7.28 5.82 3.19
C SER A 133 -8.74 6.14 3.48
N ALA A 134 -9.51 5.13 3.86
CA ALA A 134 -10.94 5.24 4.19
C ALA A 134 -11.26 4.50 5.49
N PRO A 135 -12.21 5.00 6.31
CA PRO A 135 -12.66 4.30 7.51
C PRO A 135 -13.23 2.90 7.21
N ALA A 136 -12.89 1.92 8.06
CA ALA A 136 -13.44 0.57 8.01
C ALA A 136 -13.60 0.00 9.43
N ARG A 137 -13.23 -1.27 9.69
CA ARG A 137 -13.12 -1.77 11.08
C ARG A 137 -12.06 -0.98 11.84
N ARG A 138 -10.87 -0.82 11.24
CA ARG A 138 -9.97 0.31 11.49
C ARG A 138 -9.93 1.20 10.27
N GLU A 139 -9.26 0.74 9.21
CA GLU A 139 -9.17 1.47 7.95
C GLU A 139 -8.94 0.53 6.75
N VAL A 140 -9.15 1.08 5.56
CA VAL A 140 -8.68 0.49 4.30
C VAL A 140 -7.77 1.49 3.62
N GLU A 141 -6.59 1.04 3.23
CA GLU A 141 -5.60 1.86 2.52
C GLU A 141 -5.53 1.43 1.07
N LEU A 142 -5.58 2.39 0.14
CA LEU A 142 -5.34 2.15 -1.27
C LEU A 142 -3.91 2.56 -1.63
N TRP A 143 -3.15 1.60 -2.14
CA TRP A 143 -1.78 1.78 -2.58
C TRP A 143 -1.64 1.55 -4.07
N ALA A 144 -0.78 2.36 -4.69
CA ALA A 144 -0.21 2.10 -6.00
C ALA A 144 1.20 1.53 -5.84
N TRP A 145 1.47 0.43 -6.52
CA TRP A 145 2.78 -0.21 -6.55
C TRP A 145 3.30 -0.33 -7.97
N SER A 146 4.60 -0.17 -8.09
CA SER A 146 5.38 -0.57 -9.26
C SER A 146 6.66 -1.25 -8.81
N LEU A 147 7.05 -2.33 -9.49
CA LEU A 147 8.31 -3.04 -9.28
C LEU A 147 9.00 -3.26 -10.64
N GLY A 148 10.23 -2.77 -10.77
CA GLY A 148 11.05 -3.05 -11.95
C GLY A 148 11.48 -4.52 -12.05
N PRO A 149 12.00 -4.97 -13.20
CA PRO A 149 12.52 -6.32 -13.37
C PRO A 149 13.55 -6.68 -12.29
N GLY A 150 13.40 -7.87 -11.68
CA GLY A 150 14.28 -8.37 -10.61
C GLY A 150 14.05 -7.74 -9.23
N GLU A 151 13.10 -6.82 -9.11
CA GLU A 151 12.79 -6.18 -7.83
C GLU A 151 11.89 -7.01 -6.95
N ARG A 152 12.09 -6.82 -5.65
CA ARG A 152 11.25 -7.43 -4.64
C ARG A 152 11.02 -6.49 -3.46
N TYR A 153 9.80 -6.53 -2.94
CA TYR A 153 9.46 -5.98 -1.65
C TYR A 153 9.17 -7.14 -0.69
N VAL A 154 9.90 -7.21 0.43
CA VAL A 154 9.72 -8.22 1.46
C VAL A 154 9.07 -7.55 2.67
N SER A 155 7.91 -8.05 3.09
CA SER A 155 7.22 -7.55 4.27
C SER A 155 7.46 -8.41 5.48
N GLU A 156 7.56 -7.76 6.64
CA GLU A 156 7.27 -8.42 7.90
C GLU A 156 5.77 -8.71 8.00
N PRO A 157 5.36 -9.73 8.79
CA PRO A 157 3.94 -9.96 9.06
C PRO A 157 3.27 -8.71 9.62
N ASP A 158 2.10 -8.39 9.09
CA ASP A 158 1.23 -7.36 9.67
C ASP A 158 0.65 -7.83 11.01
N ALA A 159 -0.08 -6.96 11.69
CA ALA A 159 -0.77 -7.33 12.92
C ALA A 159 -1.87 -8.38 12.66
N ALA A 160 -2.16 -9.20 13.68
CA ALA A 160 -3.11 -10.31 13.56
C ALA A 160 -4.47 -9.87 12.98
N GLY A 161 -4.97 -10.64 12.01
CA GLY A 161 -6.25 -10.41 11.33
C GLY A 161 -6.20 -9.44 10.15
N TRP A 162 -5.03 -8.85 9.86
CA TRP A 162 -4.85 -7.98 8.70
C TRP A 162 -4.92 -8.77 7.39
N ARG A 163 -5.42 -8.11 6.35
CA ARG A 163 -5.58 -8.70 5.04
C ARG A 163 -5.15 -7.73 3.96
N GLU A 164 -4.66 -8.29 2.86
CA GLU A 164 -4.37 -7.53 1.66
C GLU A 164 -5.14 -8.06 0.45
N ILE A 165 -5.50 -7.15 -0.45
CA ILE A 165 -6.09 -7.45 -1.74
C ILE A 165 -5.25 -6.76 -2.81
N VAL A 166 -4.66 -7.55 -3.71
CA VAL A 166 -3.87 -7.07 -4.84
C VAL A 166 -4.64 -7.22 -6.15
N LEU A 167 -4.54 -6.23 -7.03
CA LEU A 167 -5.05 -6.27 -8.41
C LEU A 167 -3.92 -5.82 -9.34
N VAL A 168 -3.50 -6.70 -10.25
CA VAL A 168 -2.44 -6.38 -11.21
C VAL A 168 -3.03 -5.61 -12.38
N ILE A 169 -2.46 -4.45 -12.68
CA ILE A 169 -2.86 -3.58 -13.78
C ILE A 169 -2.02 -3.89 -15.02
N GLU A 170 -0.70 -4.00 -14.84
CA GLU A 170 0.28 -4.24 -15.91
C GLU A 170 1.36 -5.21 -15.45
N GLY A 171 1.90 -5.99 -16.38
CA GLY A 171 2.91 -7.01 -16.10
C GLY A 171 2.37 -8.21 -15.32
N ARG A 172 3.28 -8.89 -14.62
CA ARG A 172 2.99 -10.08 -13.81
C ARG A 172 3.61 -9.93 -12.43
N LEU A 173 2.80 -10.10 -11.39
CA LEU A 173 3.26 -10.12 -10.01
C LEU A 173 3.44 -11.57 -9.56
N ARG A 174 4.60 -11.89 -8.96
CA ARG A 174 4.73 -13.08 -8.13
C ARG A 174 4.57 -12.70 -6.67
N LEU A 175 3.56 -13.27 -6.04
CA LEU A 175 3.26 -13.13 -4.62
C LEU A 175 3.79 -14.36 -3.88
N GLU A 176 4.80 -14.18 -3.04
CA GLU A 176 5.31 -15.21 -2.13
C GLU A 176 4.53 -15.14 -0.81
N LEU A 177 3.90 -16.24 -0.41
CA LEU A 177 3.23 -16.41 0.90
C LEU A 177 3.86 -17.57 1.65
N ALA A 178 3.55 -17.71 2.94
CA ALA A 178 4.06 -18.84 3.74
C ALA A 178 3.57 -20.20 3.21
N ASP A 179 2.40 -20.26 2.58
CA ASP A 179 1.81 -21.48 2.01
C ASP A 179 2.18 -21.76 0.55
N GLY A 180 3.02 -20.91 -0.05
CA GLY A 180 3.48 -21.04 -1.42
C GLY A 180 3.24 -19.77 -2.24
N GLU A 181 3.46 -19.90 -3.54
CA GLU A 181 3.54 -18.75 -4.44
C GLU A 181 2.27 -18.61 -5.29
N ARG A 182 1.94 -17.39 -5.68
CA ARG A 182 0.89 -17.09 -6.67
C ARG A 182 1.49 -16.23 -7.77
N ARG A 183 1.23 -16.56 -9.03
CA ARG A 183 1.53 -15.71 -10.18
C ARG A 183 0.23 -15.04 -10.61
N ILE A 184 0.19 -13.72 -10.55
CA ILE A 184 -0.99 -12.91 -10.81
C ILE A 184 -0.70 -12.08 -12.06
N GLU A 185 -1.46 -12.33 -13.10
CA GLU A 185 -1.33 -11.65 -14.40
C GLU A 185 -2.13 -10.34 -14.42
N ALA A 186 -1.80 -9.45 -15.36
CA ALA A 186 -2.58 -8.23 -15.60
C ALA A 186 -4.09 -8.53 -15.77
N GLY A 187 -4.91 -7.80 -15.01
CA GLY A 187 -6.35 -7.95 -14.94
C GLY A 187 -6.84 -8.96 -13.89
N ASP A 188 -5.93 -9.70 -13.24
CA ASP A 188 -6.25 -10.64 -12.17
C ASP A 188 -5.91 -10.10 -10.78
N PHE A 189 -6.44 -10.75 -9.75
CA PHE A 189 -6.37 -10.29 -8.36
C PHE A 189 -6.20 -11.44 -7.37
N HIS A 190 -5.70 -11.13 -6.17
CA HIS A 190 -5.61 -12.08 -5.08
C HIS A 190 -5.85 -11.41 -3.73
N ALA A 191 -6.59 -12.08 -2.85
CA ALA A 191 -6.81 -11.64 -1.47
C ALA A 191 -6.22 -12.67 -0.50
N PHE A 192 -5.42 -12.21 0.45
CA PHE A 192 -4.69 -13.07 1.39
C PHE A 192 -4.63 -12.46 2.79
N ALA A 193 -4.32 -13.28 3.78
CA ALA A 193 -4.04 -12.81 5.13
C ALA A 193 -2.60 -12.27 5.17
N SER A 194 -2.38 -11.04 5.61
CA SER A 194 -1.06 -10.39 5.59
C SER A 194 -0.36 -10.42 6.94
N ASP A 195 -0.99 -11.02 7.95
CA ASP A 195 -0.42 -11.39 9.25
C ASP A 195 0.51 -12.64 9.17
N GLN A 196 1.15 -12.82 8.02
CA GLN A 196 2.16 -13.82 7.74
C GLN A 196 3.31 -13.18 6.93
N PRO A 197 4.51 -13.80 6.85
CA PRO A 197 5.54 -13.29 5.94
C PRO A 197 5.05 -13.35 4.49
N TYR A 198 5.28 -12.27 3.74
CA TYR A 198 4.95 -12.21 2.31
C TYR A 198 5.96 -11.35 1.54
N ALA A 199 6.03 -11.57 0.23
CA ALA A 199 6.81 -10.73 -0.67
C ALA A 199 6.12 -10.50 -2.01
N TYR A 200 6.27 -9.29 -2.54
CA TYR A 200 5.94 -8.93 -3.91
C TYR A 200 7.20 -9.00 -4.75
N VAL A 201 7.18 -9.78 -5.81
CA VAL A 201 8.36 -10.00 -6.66
C VAL A 201 8.00 -9.80 -8.14
N ASN A 202 8.84 -9.05 -8.83
CA ASN A 202 8.92 -9.07 -10.28
C ASN A 202 10.12 -9.94 -10.68
N ASP A 203 9.86 -11.13 -11.21
CA ASP A 203 10.90 -12.12 -11.52
C ASP A 203 11.92 -11.68 -12.55
N GLY A 204 11.61 -10.66 -13.36
CA GLY A 204 12.46 -10.25 -14.46
C GLY A 204 12.43 -11.21 -15.64
N ASP A 205 11.44 -12.12 -15.70
CA ASP A 205 11.17 -12.96 -16.89
C ASP A 205 10.83 -12.11 -18.15
N GLY A 206 10.67 -10.78 -17.98
CA GLY A 206 10.77 -9.77 -19.02
C GLY A 206 11.31 -8.44 -18.45
N ASP A 207 11.72 -7.52 -19.33
CA ASP A 207 12.18 -6.16 -18.98
C ASP A 207 11.03 -5.22 -18.57
N GLU A 208 9.85 -5.77 -18.25
CA GLU A 208 8.64 -5.01 -17.97
C GLU A 208 8.47 -4.72 -16.48
N VAL A 209 8.04 -3.50 -16.18
CA VAL A 209 7.60 -3.12 -14.83
C VAL A 209 6.22 -3.73 -14.57
N VAL A 210 6.06 -4.42 -13.44
CA VAL A 210 4.73 -4.78 -12.94
C VAL A 210 4.13 -3.60 -12.19
N ARG A 211 2.86 -3.26 -12.49
CA ARG A 211 2.09 -2.23 -11.79
C ARG A 211 0.82 -2.84 -11.23
N PHE A 212 0.54 -2.60 -9.95
CA PHE A 212 -0.62 -3.17 -9.27
C PHE A 212 -1.14 -2.24 -8.20
N THR A 213 -2.41 -2.41 -7.81
CA THR A 213 -2.92 -1.84 -6.58
C THR A 213 -2.81 -2.84 -5.45
N ARG A 214 -2.62 -2.33 -4.24
CA ARG A 214 -2.70 -3.08 -3.00
C ARG A 214 -3.69 -2.38 -2.08
N ASN A 215 -4.65 -3.12 -1.56
CA ASN A 215 -5.56 -2.64 -0.53
C ASN A 215 -5.18 -3.31 0.78
N VAL A 216 -4.82 -2.53 1.79
CA VAL A 216 -4.55 -3.03 3.15
C VAL A 216 -5.81 -2.85 3.97
N VAL A 217 -6.26 -3.91 4.65
CA VAL A 217 -7.49 -3.92 5.45
C VAL A 217 -7.15 -4.30 6.90
N SER A 218 -7.43 -3.38 7.83
CA SER A 218 -7.09 -3.52 9.26
C SER A 218 -8.26 -3.37 10.24
#